data_AF-A0A512E0C9-F1
#
_entry.id   AF-A0A512E0C9-F1
#
_cell.length_a   1.000
_cell.length_b   1.000
_cell.length_c   1.000
_cell.angle_alpha   90.00
_cell.angle_beta   90.00
_cell.angle_gamma   90.00
#
_symmetry.space_group_name_H-M   'P 1'
#
loop_
_entity.id
_entity.type
_entity.pdbx_description
1 polymer ?
#
loop_
_entity_poly.entity_id
_entity_poly.type
_entity_poly.pdbx_seq_one_letter_code
_entity_poly.pdbx_strand_id
1 'polypeptide(L)'
;MVSVGAILVKPHGIDSELFPIRFRTLERICRKLMAPGLYRGQEGAGRQLLERLLRRDEKPLVLEVVIGVLLTARLCDQDIDPKVRAIVAVVRAGLDPDEYEVRIFHEPFDRDLMDAEEVSALVASMMTSPDGDAPSARTGSAE
;
A
#
# COMPACT_ATOMS: atom_id res chain seq x y z
N MET A 1 -10.83 1.80 -14.17
CA MET A 1 -10.52 0.69 -13.25
C MET A 1 -9.63 1.24 -12.15
N VAL A 2 -9.61 0.59 -10.99
CA VAL A 2 -8.65 0.87 -9.92
C VAL A 2 -7.65 -0.27 -9.88
N SER A 3 -6.36 0.03 -9.85
CA SER A 3 -5.32 -0.98 -9.70
C SER A 3 -5.06 -1.21 -8.22
N VAL A 4 -5.15 -2.46 -7.75
CA VAL A 4 -4.86 -2.81 -6.36
C VAL A 4 -3.78 -3.86 -6.35
N GLY A 5 -2.73 -3.65 -5.57
CA GLY A 5 -1.59 -4.55 -5.59
C GLY A 5 -0.68 -4.44 -4.39
N ALA A 6 0.23 -5.39 -4.27
CA ALA A 6 1.28 -5.38 -3.25
C ALA A 6 2.65 -5.45 -3.93
N ILE A 7 3.62 -4.74 -3.37
CA ILE A 7 5.04 -4.88 -3.70
C ILE A 7 5.70 -5.61 -2.53
N LEU A 8 6.23 -6.80 -2.81
CA LEU A 8 6.86 -7.69 -1.85
C LEU A 8 8.38 -7.62 -2.04
N VAL A 9 9.08 -7.06 -1.06
CA VAL A 9 10.54 -6.97 -1.04
C VAL A 9 11.10 -8.18 -0.31
N LYS A 10 11.62 -9.16 -1.07
CA LYS A 10 12.22 -10.40 -0.57
C LYS A 10 13.76 -10.31 -0.57
N PRO A 11 14.47 -11.20 0.15
CA PRO A 11 15.94 -11.22 0.14
C PRO A 11 16.56 -11.44 -1.25
N HIS A 12 15.82 -12.05 -2.17
CA HIS A 12 16.27 -12.40 -3.52
C HIS A 12 15.80 -11.43 -4.61
N GLY A 13 15.00 -10.41 -4.28
CA GLY A 13 14.46 -9.48 -5.26
C GLY A 13 13.14 -8.83 -4.84
N ILE A 14 12.57 -8.04 -5.75
CA ILE A 14 11.29 -7.36 -5.56
C ILE A 14 10.25 -8.02 -6.47
N ASP A 15 9.14 -8.46 -5.88
CA ASP A 15 7.99 -9.01 -6.60
C ASP A 15 6.82 -8.04 -6.52
N SER A 16 6.24 -7.67 -7.65
CA SER A 16 5.05 -6.79 -7.72
C SER A 16 3.83 -7.55 -8.22
N GLU A 17 2.75 -7.49 -7.46
CA GLU A 17 1.49 -8.18 -7.75
C GLU A 17 0.39 -7.14 -7.90
N LEU A 18 0.08 -6.74 -9.14
CA LEU A 18 -0.89 -5.69 -9.45
C LEU A 18 -2.10 -6.26 -10.18
N PHE A 19 -3.30 -6.01 -9.63
CA PHE A 19 -4.53 -6.51 -10.21
C PHE A 19 -5.51 -5.37 -10.53
N PRO A 20 -6.04 -5.32 -11.77
CA PRO A 20 -7.06 -4.36 -12.13
C PRO A 20 -8.43 -4.78 -11.57
N ILE A 21 -9.11 -3.85 -10.90
CA ILE A 21 -10.41 -4.09 -10.26
C ILE A 21 -11.39 -3.00 -10.67
N ARG A 22 -12.67 -3.39 -10.81
CA ARG A 22 -13.75 -2.41 -11.01
C ARG A 22 -13.99 -1.66 -9.70
N PHE A 23 -14.13 -0.34 -9.77
CA PHE A 23 -14.38 0.51 -8.59
C PHE A 23 -15.57 0.01 -7.74
N ARG A 24 -16.68 -0.39 -8.35
CA ARG A 24 -17.84 -0.96 -7.62
C ARG A 24 -17.50 -2.24 -6.86
N THR A 25 -16.60 -3.08 -7.40
CA THR A 25 -16.14 -4.30 -6.72
C THR A 25 -15.30 -3.94 -5.51
N LEU A 26 -14.39 -2.99 -5.65
CA LEU A 26 -13.57 -2.44 -4.58
C LEU A 26 -14.45 -1.86 -3.46
N GLU A 27 -15.37 -0.97 -3.80
CA GLU A 27 -16.32 -0.35 -2.87
C GLU A 27 -17.16 -1.40 -2.11
N ARG A 28 -17.59 -2.48 -2.79
CA ARG A 28 -18.31 -3.59 -2.16
C ARG A 28 -17.44 -4.37 -1.17
N ILE A 29 -16.16 -4.58 -1.48
CA ILE A 29 -15.21 -5.24 -0.57
C ILE A 29 -14.99 -4.34 0.65
N CYS A 30 -14.70 -3.05 0.44
CA CYS A 30 -14.52 -2.07 1.52
C CYS A 30 -15.75 -2.03 2.45
N ARG A 31 -16.97 -1.92 1.91
CA ARG A 31 -18.20 -1.95 2.72
C ARG A 31 -18.34 -3.21 3.59
N LYS A 32 -17.95 -4.37 3.07
CA LYS A 32 -17.98 -5.64 3.83
C LYS A 32 -16.95 -5.67 4.94
N LEU A 33 -15.75 -5.18 4.68
CA LEU A 33 -14.68 -5.08 5.68
C LEU A 33 -15.01 -4.05 6.77
N MET A 34 -15.76 -2.99 6.42
CA MET A 34 -16.15 -1.90 7.32
C MET A 34 -17.44 -2.16 8.12
N ALA A 35 -18.03 -3.36 8.04
CA ALA A 35 -19.26 -3.65 8.77
C ALA A 35 -19.02 -3.59 10.30
N PRO A 36 -19.90 -2.92 11.08
CA PRO A 36 -19.73 -2.78 12.53
C PRO A 36 -19.58 -4.14 13.22
N GLY A 37 -18.57 -4.28 14.09
CA GLY A 37 -18.32 -5.51 14.86
C GLY A 37 -17.24 -6.45 14.30
N LEU A 38 -16.74 -6.22 13.08
CA LEU A 38 -15.62 -7.00 12.51
C LEU A 38 -14.23 -6.48 12.88
N TYR A 39 -14.13 -5.29 13.49
CA TYR A 39 -12.89 -4.52 13.61
C TYR A 39 -11.82 -5.10 14.55
N ARG A 40 -12.19 -5.71 15.68
CA ARG A 40 -11.21 -6.28 16.63
C ARG A 40 -10.64 -7.59 16.07
N GLY A 41 -9.60 -7.48 15.24
CA GLY A 41 -8.83 -8.63 14.72
C GLY A 41 -8.54 -8.61 13.23
N GLN A 42 -9.21 -7.75 12.45
CA GLN A 42 -8.96 -7.62 11.00
C GLN A 42 -7.60 -6.99 10.70
N GLU A 43 -7.08 -6.17 11.62
CA GLU A 43 -5.77 -5.52 11.50
C GLU A 43 -4.63 -6.54 11.50
N GLY A 44 -4.62 -7.40 12.53
CA GLY A 44 -3.72 -8.55 12.60
C GLY A 44 -3.93 -9.50 11.43
N ALA A 45 -5.17 -9.69 10.96
CA ALA A 45 -5.46 -10.53 9.81
C ALA A 45 -4.88 -9.95 8.49
N GLY A 46 -4.96 -8.64 8.28
CA GLY A 46 -4.38 -7.97 7.12
C GLY A 46 -2.85 -8.09 7.11
N ARG A 47 -2.22 -7.83 8.25
CA ARG A 47 -0.77 -7.99 8.44
C ARG A 47 -0.31 -9.44 8.25
N GLN A 48 -0.97 -10.39 8.90
CA GLN A 48 -0.69 -11.82 8.76
C GLN A 48 -0.88 -12.30 7.32
N LEU A 49 -1.87 -11.75 6.60
CA LEU A 49 -2.09 -12.10 5.21
C LEU A 49 -0.95 -11.58 4.33
N LEU A 50 -0.51 -10.33 4.51
CA LEU A 50 0.64 -9.78 3.79
C LEU A 50 1.95 -10.52 4.11
N GLU A 51 2.20 -10.87 5.37
CA GLU A 51 3.31 -11.74 5.76
C GLU A 51 3.23 -13.11 5.09
N ARG A 52 2.04 -13.70 5.03
CA ARG A 52 1.82 -14.95 4.32
C ARG A 52 2.09 -14.81 2.84
N LEU A 53 1.84 -13.66 2.21
CA LEU A 53 2.16 -13.45 0.80
C LEU A 53 3.68 -13.35 0.61
N LEU A 54 4.38 -12.69 1.53
CA LEU A 54 5.83 -12.52 1.50
C LEU A 54 6.60 -13.85 1.61
N ARG A 55 6.07 -14.81 2.38
CA ARG A 55 6.69 -16.13 2.61
C ARG A 55 6.34 -17.19 1.57
N ARG A 56 5.54 -16.87 0.55
CA ARG A 56 5.13 -17.83 -0.49
C ARG A 56 6.13 -17.85 -1.65
N ASP A 57 6.35 -19.06 -2.14
CA ASP A 57 7.06 -19.32 -3.40
C ASP A 57 6.10 -19.39 -4.60
N GLU A 58 4.79 -19.49 -4.36
CA GLU A 58 3.75 -19.56 -5.39
C GLU A 58 3.00 -18.24 -5.60
N LYS A 59 2.39 -18.08 -6.78
CA LYS A 59 1.59 -16.91 -7.14
C LYS A 59 0.41 -16.71 -6.18
N PRO A 60 0.22 -15.51 -5.63
CA PRO A 60 -0.83 -15.25 -4.68
C PRO A 60 -2.22 -15.18 -5.36
N LEU A 61 -3.26 -15.50 -4.61
CA LEU A 61 -4.62 -15.29 -5.10
C LEU A 61 -4.91 -13.78 -5.15
N VAL A 62 -5.45 -13.33 -6.28
CA VAL A 62 -5.85 -11.92 -6.51
C VAL A 62 -6.62 -11.36 -5.31
N LEU A 63 -7.59 -12.13 -4.81
CA LEU A 63 -8.44 -11.71 -3.71
C LEU A 63 -7.68 -11.55 -2.38
N GLU A 64 -6.66 -12.38 -2.12
CA GLU A 64 -5.82 -12.26 -0.93
C GLU A 64 -5.03 -10.95 -0.99
N VAL A 65 -4.33 -10.68 -2.10
CA VAL A 65 -3.56 -9.43 -2.29
C VAL A 65 -4.44 -8.22 -2.08
N VAL A 66 -5.63 -8.22 -2.67
CA VAL A 66 -6.58 -7.12 -2.58
C VAL A 66 -7.09 -6.93 -1.15
N ILE A 67 -7.45 -8.01 -0.45
CA ILE A 67 -7.90 -7.91 0.94
C ILE A 67 -6.77 -7.41 1.84
N GLY A 68 -5.56 -7.95 1.71
CA GLY A 68 -4.40 -7.54 2.52
C GLY A 68 -4.08 -6.06 2.34
N VAL A 69 -4.00 -5.59 1.09
CA VAL A 69 -3.72 -4.18 0.77
C VAL A 69 -4.78 -3.24 1.31
N LEU A 70 -6.07 -3.59 1.18
CA LEU A 70 -7.16 -2.73 1.63
C LEU A 70 -7.29 -2.68 3.15
N LEU A 71 -7.05 -3.81 3.82
CA LEU A 71 -6.99 -3.84 5.28
C LEU A 71 -5.84 -2.98 5.78
N THR A 72 -4.64 -3.09 5.19
CA THR A 72 -3.48 -2.30 5.62
C THR A 72 -3.60 -0.82 5.27
N ALA A 73 -4.17 -0.45 4.11
CA ALA A 73 -4.46 0.95 3.78
C ALA A 73 -5.37 1.60 4.83
N ARG A 74 -6.32 0.82 5.36
CA ARG A 74 -7.21 1.28 6.43
C ARG A 74 -6.51 1.40 7.77
N LEU A 75 -5.51 0.56 8.07
CA LEU A 75 -4.66 0.69 9.28
C LEU A 75 -3.92 2.02 9.33
N CYS A 76 -3.60 2.57 8.17
CA CYS A 76 -2.97 3.88 8.06
C CYS A 76 -3.99 5.04 8.10
N ASP A 77 -5.22 4.79 8.58
CA ASP A 77 -6.35 5.73 8.63
C ASP A 77 -6.70 6.39 7.29
N GLN A 78 -6.41 5.72 6.18
CA GLN A 78 -6.69 6.28 4.86
C GLN A 78 -8.10 5.92 4.39
N ASP A 79 -8.91 6.93 4.11
CA ASP A 79 -10.22 6.76 3.46
C ASP A 79 -10.04 6.59 1.96
N ILE A 80 -10.68 5.56 1.40
CA ILE A 80 -10.63 5.28 -0.03
C ILE A 80 -11.68 6.18 -0.73
N ASP A 81 -11.25 7.34 -1.19
CA ASP A 81 -12.05 8.29 -1.98
C ASP A 81 -12.38 7.71 -3.38
N PRO A 82 -13.57 8.00 -3.96
CA PRO A 82 -13.90 7.70 -5.36
C PRO A 82 -12.88 8.16 -6.42
N LYS A 83 -11.97 9.08 -6.10
CA LYS A 83 -10.87 9.53 -6.97
C LYS A 83 -9.66 8.58 -6.97
N VAL A 84 -9.63 7.55 -6.13
CA VAL A 84 -8.50 6.62 -6.07
C VAL A 84 -8.29 5.94 -7.44
N ARG A 85 -7.03 5.88 -7.87
CA ARG A 85 -6.64 5.24 -9.14
C ARG A 85 -5.79 4.00 -8.89
N ALA A 86 -4.98 4.01 -7.84
CA ALA A 86 -4.33 2.81 -7.35
C ALA A 86 -4.10 2.78 -5.84
N ILE A 87 -3.99 1.58 -5.29
CA ILE A 87 -3.68 1.32 -3.88
C ILE A 87 -2.57 0.27 -3.85
N VAL A 88 -1.42 0.60 -3.26
CA VAL A 88 -0.25 -0.28 -3.20
C VAL A 88 0.29 -0.37 -1.79
N ALA A 89 0.41 -1.60 -1.28
CA ALA A 89 1.12 -1.88 -0.03
C ALA A 89 2.54 -2.36 -0.34
N VAL A 90 3.54 -1.81 0.37
CA VAL A 90 4.93 -2.27 0.32
C VAL A 90 5.23 -3.07 1.58
N VAL A 91 5.67 -4.31 1.39
CA VAL A 91 5.95 -5.26 2.47
C VAL A 91 7.37 -5.75 2.31
N ARG A 92 8.19 -5.65 3.36
CA ARG A 92 9.61 -6.06 3.32
C ARG A 92 9.88 -7.23 4.24
N ALA A 93 10.66 -8.19 3.73
CA ALA A 93 11.15 -9.32 4.51
C ALA A 93 12.12 -8.85 5.60
N GLY A 94 11.89 -9.32 6.83
CA GLY A 94 12.74 -9.02 7.98
C GLY A 94 12.44 -7.71 8.70
N LEU A 95 11.43 -6.93 8.26
CA LEU A 95 10.89 -5.83 9.05
C LEU A 95 9.73 -6.29 9.92
N ASP A 96 9.54 -5.61 11.05
CA ASP A 96 8.34 -5.74 11.86
C ASP A 96 7.10 -5.33 11.03
N PRO A 97 5.97 -6.05 11.12
CA PRO A 97 4.72 -5.64 10.48
C PRO A 97 4.23 -4.22 10.81
N ASP A 98 4.69 -3.63 11.92
CA ASP A 98 4.47 -2.21 12.25
C ASP A 98 5.24 -1.24 11.34
N GLU A 99 6.26 -1.70 10.63
CA GLU A 99 7.10 -0.92 9.71
C GLU A 99 6.67 -1.06 8.25
N TYR A 100 5.55 -1.75 7.97
CA TYR A 100 5.00 -1.86 6.62
C TYR A 100 4.40 -0.53 6.16
N GLU A 101 4.70 -0.13 4.93
CA GLU A 101 4.23 1.14 4.36
C GLU A 101 3.12 0.89 3.34
N VAL A 102 2.01 1.63 3.44
CA VAL A 102 0.96 1.63 2.44
C VAL A 102 0.83 2.98 1.80
N ARG A 103 0.77 3.01 0.47
CA ARG A 103 0.55 4.23 -0.31
C ARG A 103 -0.69 4.15 -1.17
N ILE A 104 -1.51 5.19 -1.10
CA ILE A 104 -2.65 5.41 -1.97
C ILE A 104 -2.26 6.42 -3.04
N PHE A 105 -2.53 6.08 -4.30
CA PHE A 105 -2.26 6.90 -5.46
C PHE A 105 -3.57 7.42 -6.05
N HIS A 106 -3.69 8.74 -6.08
CA HIS A 106 -4.81 9.44 -6.73
C HIS A 106 -4.56 9.71 -8.21
N GLU A 107 -3.32 9.59 -8.65
CA GLU A 107 -2.91 9.69 -10.05
C GLU A 107 -2.54 8.31 -10.61
N PRO A 108 -2.63 8.09 -11.94
CA PRO A 108 -2.12 6.88 -12.58
C PRO A 108 -0.62 6.70 -12.29
N PHE A 109 -0.14 5.46 -12.35
CA PHE A 109 1.30 5.27 -12.41
C PHE A 109 1.82 5.79 -13.74
N ASP A 110 2.72 6.77 -13.68
CA ASP A 110 3.53 7.17 -14.83
C ASP A 110 4.67 6.17 -15.10
N ARG A 111 4.69 5.06 -14.35
CA ARG A 111 5.71 4.00 -14.35
C ARG A 111 5.11 2.65 -14.71
N ASP A 112 5.84 1.84 -15.46
CA ASP A 112 5.52 0.44 -15.71
C ASP A 112 5.83 -0.42 -14.49
N LEU A 113 4.79 -0.78 -13.74
CA LEU A 113 4.91 -1.64 -12.57
C LEU A 113 5.19 -3.11 -12.89
N MET A 114 5.31 -3.49 -14.17
CA MET A 114 5.82 -4.79 -14.58
C MET A 114 7.34 -4.78 -14.78
N ASP A 115 7.97 -3.60 -14.80
CA ASP A 115 9.42 -3.43 -14.88
C ASP A 115 10.04 -3.43 -13.48
N ALA A 116 10.97 -4.36 -13.24
CA ALA A 116 11.62 -4.53 -11.95
C ALA A 116 12.49 -3.31 -11.55
N GLU A 117 13.09 -2.60 -12.51
CA GLU A 117 13.86 -1.38 -12.25
C GLU A 117 12.94 -0.22 -11.86
N GLU A 118 11.81 -0.06 -12.55
CA GLU A 118 10.84 0.99 -12.23
C GLU A 118 10.14 0.74 -10.88
N VAL A 119 9.82 -0.52 -10.56
CA VAL A 119 9.33 -0.93 -9.25
C VAL A 119 10.39 -0.70 -8.17
N SER A 120 11.66 -1.02 -8.43
CA SER A 120 12.77 -0.75 -7.51
C SER A 120 12.93 0.74 -7.24
N ALA A 121 12.86 1.58 -8.27
CA ALA A 121 12.91 3.03 -8.16
C ALA A 121 11.69 3.59 -7.40
N LEU A 122 10.52 2.98 -7.56
CA LEU A 122 9.32 3.32 -6.80
C LEU A 122 9.53 3.00 -5.31
N VAL A 123 9.94 1.78 -4.98
CA VAL A 123 10.23 1.36 -3.59
C VAL A 123 11.29 2.26 -2.94
N ALA A 124 12.37 2.59 -3.66
CA ALA A 124 13.41 3.48 -3.16
C ALA A 124 12.88 4.90 -2.87
N SER A 125 12.01 5.43 -3.74
CA SER A 125 11.36 6.74 -3.53
C SER A 125 10.33 6.73 -2.39
N MET A 126 9.84 5.55 -2.00
CA MET A 126 8.94 5.41 -0.86
C MET A 126 9.69 5.44 0.46
N MET A 127 10.85 4.80 0.49
CA MET A 127 11.71 4.69 1.67
C MET A 127 12.52 5.95 1.96
N THR A 128 12.51 6.90 1.03
CA THR A 128 12.99 8.26 1.21
C THR A 128 11.78 9.16 1.44
N SER A 129 11.13 9.10 2.61
CA SER A 129 10.15 10.15 2.93
C SER A 129 10.87 11.50 3.01
N PRO A 130 10.36 12.54 2.32
CA PRO A 130 10.73 13.92 2.58
C PRO A 130 10.00 14.39 3.83
N ASP A 131 10.57 14.13 5.00
CA ASP A 131 10.32 14.96 6.17
C ASP A 131 11.58 15.79 6.41
N GLY A 132 11.50 17.08 6.04
CA GLY A 132 12.53 18.08 6.32
C GLY A 132 12.98 18.87 5.09
N ASP A 133 12.21 19.87 4.66
CA ASP A 133 12.54 21.27 4.99
C ASP A 133 11.46 22.20 4.43
N ALA A 134 10.64 22.72 5.34
CA ALA A 134 9.91 23.96 5.10
C ALA A 134 10.77 25.08 5.70
N PRO A 135 11.35 26.00 4.91
CA PRO A 135 11.74 27.28 5.47
C PRO A 135 10.48 28.10 5.65
N SER A 136 9.93 28.00 6.87
CA SER A 136 8.90 28.88 7.37
C SER A 136 9.42 30.32 7.28
N ALA A 137 8.73 31.14 6.50
CA ALA A 137 8.90 32.57 6.52
C ALA A 137 8.62 33.08 7.95
N ARG A 138 9.67 33.55 8.64
CA ARG A 138 9.53 34.53 9.72
C ARG A 138 10.35 35.77 9.40
N THR A 139 9.62 36.70 8.82
CA THR A 139 9.74 38.15 8.90
C THR A 139 10.16 38.63 10.31
N GLY A 140 11.02 39.65 10.36
CA GLY A 140 10.83 40.76 11.31
C GLY A 140 11.88 40.97 12.41
N SER A 141 12.80 41.89 12.11
CA SER A 141 13.12 43.11 12.87
C SER A 141 13.92 43.10 14.20
N ALA A 142 14.79 44.12 14.24
CA ALA A 142 15.38 44.85 15.38
C ALA A 142 16.55 44.15 16.10
N GLU A 143 17.69 44.77 16.38
CA GLU A 143 18.06 46.20 16.54
C GLU A 143 19.43 46.51 15.90
#